data_AF-A0A372IEH3-F1
#
_entry.id   AF-A0A372IEH3-F1
#
_cell.length_a   1.000
_cell.length_b   1.000
_cell.length_c   1.000
_cell.angle_alpha   90.00
_cell.angle_beta   90.00
_cell.angle_gamma   90.00
#
_symmetry.space_group_name_H-M   'P 1'
#
loop_
_entity.id
_entity.type
_entity.pdbx_description
1 polymer ?
#
loop_
_entity_poly.entity_id
_entity_poly.type
_entity_poly.pdbx_seq_one_letter_code
_entity_poly.pdbx_strand_id
1 'polypeptide(L)'
;MSSINATTRSWSTTPSRRRSPPRWQRRFRAIATTPLWSWGARISPSCWRSAPAPISSSAMVTARRCTTPNTISTTRQSRRAVRGWPRWSSAGCRRQADPTVRIRCRAAVAAVCALLAGCAPAPVVLPPDASIAEGLGACCTNAEMVPRWMVRAAEQNAVAVSTLVHSVVLRPSRLAGRDAAREAVLGVLQPLDILATRIGGRLSGQLVPGYFTHVAIYLGTEPQLRAAGLWAHPALGPYRDDIRAGRFFVEAMPDRVRLASARDVFDSDAIAILRPSLSPGPQRAALDRALGDVGRPFDYVFDLRDATHISCTELLYRCMPGLHLPERVIYGRPVAVPDDVAVTALDGSGRTRLIGFVEGLPDGWAVRRPGILTARILNAWRVSRAGGW
;
A
#
# COMPACT_ATOMS: atom_id res chain seq x y z
N MET A 1 54.69 56.96 -15.09
CA MET A 1 54.68 55.62 -15.70
C MET A 1 55.53 54.72 -14.82
N SER A 2 54.96 53.68 -14.21
CA SER A 2 55.70 52.60 -13.51
C SER A 2 54.93 51.29 -13.60
N SER A 3 55.65 50.17 -13.57
CA SER A 3 55.23 48.87 -14.07
C SER A 3 54.72 47.89 -13.00
N ILE A 4 53.71 47.11 -13.39
CA ILE A 4 53.42 45.69 -13.09
C ILE A 4 54.19 45.04 -11.91
N ASN A 5 53.44 44.47 -10.97
CA ASN A 5 53.67 43.08 -10.57
C ASN A 5 52.40 42.43 -9.99
N ALA A 6 51.94 41.36 -10.64
CA ALA A 6 50.78 40.57 -10.20
C ALA A 6 51.24 39.16 -9.81
N THR A 7 50.99 38.74 -8.57
CA THR A 7 51.38 37.42 -8.06
C THR A 7 50.20 36.46 -8.06
N THR A 8 50.19 35.53 -9.03
CA THR A 8 49.26 34.42 -9.10
C THR A 8 49.65 33.31 -8.11
N ARG A 9 48.72 32.89 -7.23
CA ARG A 9 48.86 31.65 -6.43
C ARG A 9 48.08 30.52 -7.08
N SER A 10 48.78 29.51 -7.55
CA SER A 10 48.20 28.25 -8.01
C SER A 10 47.74 27.39 -6.83
N TRP A 11 46.53 26.84 -6.92
CA TRP A 11 46.05 25.78 -6.03
C TRP A 11 46.12 24.44 -6.74
N SER A 12 46.86 23.49 -6.16
CA SER A 12 46.97 22.13 -6.66
C SER A 12 45.75 21.30 -6.28
N THR A 13 45.06 20.74 -7.27
CA THR A 13 43.91 19.86 -7.08
C THR A 13 44.38 18.45 -6.68
N THR A 14 44.06 18.04 -5.45
CA THR A 14 44.33 16.66 -4.98
C THR A 14 43.19 15.73 -5.44
N PRO A 15 43.47 14.57 -6.05
CA PRO A 15 42.41 13.64 -6.48
C PRO A 15 41.60 13.08 -5.31
N SER A 16 40.28 13.05 -5.44
CA SER A 16 39.38 12.57 -4.40
C SER A 16 39.50 11.04 -4.21
N ARG A 17 39.72 10.59 -2.97
CA ARG A 17 39.65 9.17 -2.61
C ARG A 17 38.24 8.64 -2.92
N ARG A 18 38.15 7.58 -3.73
CA ARG A 18 36.90 6.80 -3.93
C ARG A 18 36.33 6.40 -2.57
N ARG A 19 35.16 6.95 -2.22
CA ARG A 19 34.42 6.53 -1.02
C ARG A 19 33.89 5.10 -1.21
N SER A 20 34.23 4.22 -0.28
CA SER A 20 33.65 2.86 -0.21
C SER A 20 32.13 2.94 -0.01
N PRO A 21 31.34 1.98 -0.54
CA PRO A 21 29.89 2.00 -0.38
C PRO A 21 29.49 1.90 1.10
N PRO A 22 28.43 2.61 1.53
CA PRO A 22 28.04 2.69 2.93
C PRO A 22 27.56 1.33 3.49
N ARG A 23 27.87 1.07 4.77
CA ARG A 23 27.71 -0.24 5.45
C ARG A 23 26.29 -0.83 5.40
N TRP A 24 25.25 -0.05 5.13
CA TRP A 24 23.86 -0.55 5.11
C TRP A 24 23.55 -1.50 3.93
N GLN A 25 24.24 -1.37 2.79
CA GLN A 25 24.08 -2.33 1.68
C GLN A 25 24.49 -3.76 2.07
N ARG A 26 25.37 -3.92 3.08
CA ARG A 26 25.75 -5.25 3.59
C ARG A 26 24.62 -5.96 4.33
N ARG A 27 23.74 -5.24 5.06
CA ARG A 27 22.60 -5.87 5.76
C ARG A 27 21.56 -6.42 4.79
N PHE A 28 21.22 -5.67 3.74
CA PHE A 28 20.31 -6.16 2.70
C PHE A 28 20.92 -7.29 1.84
N ARG A 29 22.23 -7.25 1.54
CA ARG A 29 22.88 -8.37 0.83
C ARG A 29 22.98 -9.64 1.67
N ALA A 30 23.28 -9.55 2.97
CA ALA A 30 23.50 -10.72 3.83
C ALA A 30 22.28 -11.65 3.93
N ILE A 31 21.06 -11.12 3.81
CA ILE A 31 19.81 -11.90 3.84
C ILE A 31 19.51 -12.51 2.46
N ALA A 32 19.93 -11.86 1.37
CA ALA A 32 19.59 -12.25 0.00
C ALA A 32 20.51 -13.31 -0.62
N THR A 33 21.63 -13.68 0.02
CA THR A 33 22.65 -14.57 -0.55
C THR A 33 22.88 -15.88 0.21
N THR A 34 22.01 -16.26 1.14
CA THR A 34 22.10 -17.54 1.84
C THR A 34 21.58 -18.66 0.92
N PRO A 35 22.39 -19.65 0.50
CA PRO A 35 21.91 -20.73 -0.34
C PRO A 35 20.97 -21.65 0.44
N LEU A 36 19.84 -22.02 -0.18
CA LEU A 36 18.77 -22.81 0.42
C LEU A 36 19.07 -24.33 0.42
N TRP A 37 20.31 -24.73 0.76
CA TRP A 37 20.76 -26.12 0.75
C TRP A 37 21.53 -26.47 2.04
N SER A 38 21.41 -27.74 2.46
CA SER A 38 22.06 -28.39 3.62
C SER A 38 21.60 -28.02 5.05
N TRP A 39 20.32 -28.24 5.37
CA TRP A 39 19.90 -28.73 6.69
C TRP A 39 18.95 -29.92 6.52
N GLY A 40 19.50 -31.14 6.52
CA GLY A 40 18.75 -32.33 6.14
C GLY A 40 19.50 -33.65 6.31
N ALA A 41 20.18 -33.86 7.44
CA ALA A 41 20.78 -35.15 7.78
C ALA A 41 20.95 -35.34 9.29
N ARG A 42 19.99 -36.06 9.91
CA ARG A 42 20.09 -36.98 11.08
C ARG A 42 18.83 -36.93 11.95
N ILE A 43 17.84 -37.76 11.60
CA ILE A 43 16.90 -38.35 12.58
C ILE A 43 16.93 -39.85 12.33
N SER A 44 17.15 -40.63 13.40
CA SER A 44 17.23 -42.09 13.35
C SER A 44 15.83 -42.72 13.33
N PRO A 45 15.56 -43.75 12.50
CA PRO A 45 14.25 -44.40 12.44
C PRO A 45 14.15 -45.59 13.41
N SER A 46 13.71 -45.36 14.65
CA SER A 46 13.39 -46.46 15.57
C SER A 46 12.36 -46.07 16.63
N CYS A 47 11.07 -46.12 16.26
CA CYS A 47 9.99 -46.63 17.13
C CYS A 47 8.65 -46.69 16.36
N TRP A 48 8.31 -47.89 15.89
CA TRP A 48 6.94 -48.27 15.52
C TRP A 48 6.51 -49.39 16.46
N ARG A 49 5.38 -49.23 17.16
CA ARG A 49 4.34 -50.27 17.30
C ARG A 49 3.09 -49.82 18.07
N SER A 50 1.96 -49.94 17.36
CA SER A 50 0.68 -50.52 17.85
C SER A 50 -0.31 -49.72 18.71
N ALA A 51 -1.57 -49.81 18.26
CA ALA A 51 -2.83 -49.78 19.04
C ALA A 51 -3.44 -48.38 19.33
N PRO A 52 -4.79 -48.28 19.51
CA PRO A 52 -5.57 -47.24 18.83
C PRO A 52 -6.16 -46.14 19.74
N ALA A 53 -6.69 -45.10 19.10
CA ALA A 53 -7.34 -43.96 19.75
C ALA A 53 -8.65 -44.34 20.48
N PRO A 54 -8.91 -43.81 21.69
CA PRO A 54 -10.22 -43.82 22.32
C PRO A 54 -11.05 -42.57 21.94
N ILE A 55 -12.35 -42.75 21.80
CA ILE A 55 -13.35 -41.70 21.57
C ILE A 55 -14.22 -41.54 22.83
N SER A 56 -14.57 -40.28 23.17
CA SER A 56 -15.72 -39.87 24.00
C SER A 56 -15.75 -40.18 25.51
N SER A 57 -15.94 -39.13 26.32
CA SER A 57 -17.16 -38.87 27.13
C SER A 57 -16.99 -37.46 27.79
N SER A 58 -17.96 -36.65 28.20
CA SER A 58 -19.44 -36.62 28.26
C SER A 58 -19.90 -35.17 27.96
N ALA A 59 -21.17 -34.77 27.77
CA ALA A 59 -22.43 -35.33 28.26
C ALA A 59 -23.63 -35.05 27.35
N MET A 60 -24.64 -35.91 27.43
CA MET A 60 -25.99 -35.67 26.90
C MET A 60 -26.90 -35.10 27.99
N VAL A 61 -27.92 -34.34 27.57
CA VAL A 61 -29.22 -34.32 28.28
C VAL A 61 -30.30 -34.74 27.28
N THR A 62 -31.02 -35.80 27.64
CA THR A 62 -32.18 -36.37 26.93
C THR A 62 -33.43 -35.49 27.15
N ALA A 63 -34.53 -35.57 26.37
CA ALA A 63 -35.22 -36.80 25.96
C ALA A 63 -36.35 -36.59 24.92
N ARG A 64 -36.62 -37.65 24.12
CA ARG A 64 -37.94 -38.27 23.76
C ARG A 64 -39.08 -37.32 23.25
N ARG A 65 -39.93 -37.60 22.24
CA ARG A 65 -40.35 -38.77 21.43
C ARG A 65 -41.18 -38.17 20.23
N CYS A 66 -41.60 -38.82 19.14
CA CYS A 66 -41.51 -40.21 18.65
C CYS A 66 -41.56 -40.27 17.09
N THR A 67 -41.96 -41.43 16.57
CA THR A 67 -42.14 -41.93 15.18
C THR A 67 -43.43 -41.50 14.43
N THR A 68 -43.39 -41.58 13.09
CA THR A 68 -44.51 -41.41 12.11
C THR A 68 -45.47 -42.61 12.04
N PRO A 69 -46.67 -42.50 11.42
CA PRO A 69 -46.85 -42.92 10.00
C PRO A 69 -47.92 -42.14 9.17
N ASN A 70 -48.15 -42.59 7.92
CA ASN A 70 -48.95 -41.95 6.84
C ASN A 70 -50.49 -42.12 6.94
N THR A 71 -51.27 -41.17 6.39
CA THR A 71 -52.53 -41.49 5.65
C THR A 71 -53.01 -40.42 4.64
N ILE A 72 -53.11 -40.83 3.38
CA ILE A 72 -54.19 -40.64 2.38
C ILE A 72 -55.04 -39.33 2.41
N SER A 73 -54.87 -38.53 1.35
CA SER A 73 -55.91 -37.92 0.48
C SER A 73 -57.31 -37.55 1.05
N THR A 74 -57.70 -36.27 0.92
CA THR A 74 -58.70 -35.82 -0.08
C THR A 74 -58.92 -34.29 -0.04
N THR A 75 -58.80 -33.61 -1.19
CA THR A 75 -59.83 -32.63 -1.61
C THR A 75 -59.70 -32.29 -3.10
N ARG A 76 -60.86 -32.11 -3.73
CA ARG A 76 -61.07 -32.03 -5.17
C ARG A 76 -61.69 -30.67 -5.48
N GLN A 77 -60.95 -29.76 -6.12
CA GLN A 77 -61.55 -28.57 -6.72
C GLN A 77 -61.10 -28.34 -8.17
N SER A 78 -62.04 -27.80 -8.94
CA SER A 78 -62.14 -27.90 -10.39
C SER A 78 -61.18 -26.98 -11.14
N ARG A 79 -60.46 -27.54 -12.13
CA ARG A 79 -59.84 -26.74 -13.19
C ARG A 79 -60.90 -26.24 -14.17
N ARG A 80 -61.05 -24.92 -14.32
CA ARG A 80 -61.56 -24.34 -15.57
C ARG A 80 -60.40 -24.25 -16.57
N ALA A 81 -60.66 -24.62 -17.82
CA ALA A 81 -59.67 -24.56 -18.89
C ALA A 81 -59.76 -23.22 -19.63
N VAL A 82 -58.64 -22.51 -19.81
CA VAL A 82 -58.49 -21.46 -20.82
C VAL A 82 -57.12 -21.55 -21.49
N ARG A 83 -57.15 -21.96 -22.76
CA ARG A 83 -56.28 -21.63 -23.91
C ARG A 83 -54.75 -21.76 -23.76
N GLY A 84 -54.23 -22.66 -24.58
CA GLY A 84 -52.82 -23.03 -24.72
C GLY A 84 -51.82 -21.89 -24.91
N TRP A 85 -50.64 -22.14 -24.33
CA TRP A 85 -49.37 -21.54 -24.70
C TRP A 85 -48.51 -22.66 -25.33
N PRO A 86 -47.74 -22.39 -26.40
CA PRO A 86 -46.94 -23.43 -27.05
C PRO A 86 -45.81 -23.90 -26.13
N ARG A 87 -45.62 -25.22 -26.05
CA ARG A 87 -44.43 -25.83 -25.43
C ARG A 87 -43.18 -25.34 -26.16
N TRP A 88 -42.35 -24.54 -25.50
CA TRP A 88 -40.99 -24.28 -25.95
C TRP A 88 -40.16 -25.56 -25.76
N SER A 89 -39.88 -26.26 -26.85
CA SER A 89 -38.89 -27.32 -26.88
C SER A 89 -37.49 -26.72 -26.67
N SER A 90 -36.73 -27.26 -25.72
CA SER A 90 -35.36 -26.82 -25.40
C SER A 90 -34.31 -27.23 -26.45
N ALA A 91 -34.76 -27.56 -27.67
CA ALA A 91 -33.93 -27.96 -28.81
C ALA A 91 -33.88 -26.83 -29.85
N GLY A 92 -33.13 -25.76 -29.55
CA GLY A 92 -33.15 -24.58 -30.43
C GLY A 92 -32.17 -23.43 -30.18
N CYS A 93 -31.15 -23.57 -29.32
CA CYS A 93 -30.13 -22.51 -29.20
C CYS A 93 -28.72 -22.98 -28.82
N ARG A 94 -28.18 -23.94 -29.58
CA ARG A 94 -26.73 -23.94 -29.85
C ARG A 94 -26.51 -23.40 -31.25
N ARG A 95 -26.59 -22.07 -31.42
CA ARG A 95 -25.97 -21.45 -32.59
C ARG A 95 -24.47 -21.74 -32.47
N GLN A 96 -23.95 -22.59 -33.34
CA GLN A 96 -22.51 -22.68 -33.56
C GLN A 96 -22.09 -21.31 -34.05
N ALA A 97 -21.56 -20.49 -33.14
CA ALA A 97 -21.02 -19.18 -33.50
C ALA A 97 -19.85 -19.42 -34.44
N ASP A 98 -20.05 -19.07 -35.71
CA ASP A 98 -19.15 -19.29 -36.83
C ASP A 98 -17.69 -19.02 -36.40
N PRO A 99 -16.77 -19.99 -36.59
CA PRO A 99 -15.37 -19.80 -36.20
C PRO A 99 -14.75 -18.55 -36.84
N THR A 100 -15.18 -18.16 -38.04
CA THR A 100 -14.73 -16.92 -38.71
C THR A 100 -15.19 -15.67 -37.96
N VAL A 101 -16.42 -15.65 -37.42
CA VAL A 101 -16.93 -14.56 -36.59
C VAL A 101 -16.16 -14.48 -35.27
N ARG A 102 -15.86 -15.61 -34.63
CA ARG A 102 -15.02 -15.64 -33.40
C ARG A 102 -13.60 -15.13 -33.66
N ILE A 103 -13.00 -15.49 -34.79
CA ILE A 103 -11.67 -15.00 -35.21
C ILE A 103 -11.73 -13.50 -35.51
N ARG A 104 -12.73 -13.03 -36.27
CA ARG A 104 -12.92 -11.60 -36.58
C ARG A 104 -13.17 -10.76 -35.33
N CYS A 105 -13.97 -11.21 -34.38
CA CYS A 105 -14.15 -10.52 -33.10
C CYS A 105 -12.85 -10.47 -32.28
N ARG A 106 -12.07 -11.57 -32.22
CA ARG A 106 -10.76 -11.57 -31.54
C ARG A 106 -9.76 -10.63 -32.22
N ALA A 107 -9.72 -10.61 -33.55
CA ALA A 107 -8.86 -9.70 -34.31
C ALA A 107 -9.29 -8.23 -34.14
N ALA A 108 -10.60 -7.94 -34.13
CA ALA A 108 -11.12 -6.59 -33.87
C ALA A 108 -10.81 -6.12 -32.45
N VAL A 109 -11.00 -6.96 -31.42
CA VAL A 109 -10.62 -6.65 -30.04
C VAL A 109 -9.11 -6.43 -29.93
N ALA A 110 -8.29 -7.29 -30.54
CA ALA A 110 -6.83 -7.13 -30.56
C ALA A 110 -6.39 -5.84 -31.27
N ALA A 111 -7.03 -5.48 -32.39
CA ALA A 111 -6.77 -4.24 -33.11
C ALA A 111 -7.19 -3.00 -32.31
N VAL A 112 -8.34 -3.02 -31.64
CA VAL A 112 -8.77 -1.94 -30.72
C VAL A 112 -7.80 -1.83 -29.54
N CYS A 113 -7.39 -2.94 -28.92
CA CYS A 113 -6.38 -2.92 -27.86
C CYS A 113 -5.02 -2.41 -28.37
N ALA A 114 -4.61 -2.73 -29.60
CA ALA A 114 -3.36 -2.24 -30.19
C ALA A 114 -3.43 -0.73 -30.51
N LEU A 115 -4.56 -0.25 -31.04
CA LEU A 115 -4.81 1.17 -31.28
C LEU A 115 -4.81 1.98 -29.97
N LEU A 116 -5.45 1.45 -28.93
CA LEU A 116 -5.43 2.06 -27.59
C LEU A 116 -4.04 2.03 -26.94
N ALA A 117 -3.27 0.94 -27.15
CA ALA A 117 -1.89 0.83 -26.67
C ALA A 117 -0.92 1.76 -27.41
N GLY A 118 -1.17 2.04 -28.69
CA GLY A 118 -0.36 2.96 -29.51
C GLY A 118 -0.35 4.40 -29.02
N CYS A 119 -1.32 4.80 -28.20
CA CYS A 119 -1.40 6.12 -27.57
C CYS A 119 -0.72 6.21 -26.19
N ALA A 120 -0.18 5.10 -25.66
CA ALA A 120 0.49 5.11 -24.37
C ALA A 120 1.92 5.70 -24.50
N PRO A 121 2.26 6.78 -23.77
CA PRO A 121 3.62 7.33 -23.81
C PRO A 121 4.63 6.30 -23.24
N ALA A 122 5.82 6.24 -23.86
CA ALA A 122 6.86 5.34 -23.41
C ALA A 122 7.18 5.54 -21.90
N PRO A 123 7.37 4.44 -21.13
CA PRO A 123 7.61 4.55 -19.71
C PRO A 123 8.92 5.29 -19.42
N VAL A 124 8.95 6.08 -18.35
CA VAL A 124 10.21 6.61 -17.79
C VAL A 124 11.09 5.43 -17.42
N VAL A 125 12.25 5.36 -18.04
CA VAL A 125 13.40 4.58 -17.57
C VAL A 125 14.49 5.62 -17.32
N LEU A 126 14.88 5.80 -16.06
CA LEU A 126 15.99 6.69 -15.73
C LEU A 126 17.32 6.00 -16.07
N PRO A 127 18.26 6.69 -16.76
CA PRO A 127 19.63 6.22 -16.90
C PRO A 127 20.28 5.91 -15.54
N PRO A 128 21.23 4.95 -15.45
CA PRO A 128 21.86 4.55 -14.19
C PRO A 128 22.60 5.67 -13.44
N ASP A 129 22.94 6.74 -14.15
CA ASP A 129 23.73 7.91 -13.77
C ASP A 129 22.93 9.21 -13.67
N ALA A 130 21.64 9.20 -14.04
CA ALA A 130 20.79 10.40 -14.03
C ALA A 130 20.56 10.95 -12.61
N SER A 131 20.58 12.28 -12.49
CA SER A 131 20.24 12.98 -11.25
C SER A 131 18.77 12.74 -10.87
N ILE A 132 18.55 12.17 -9.68
CA ILE A 132 17.21 11.89 -9.16
C ILE A 132 16.42 13.18 -8.93
N ALA A 133 17.08 14.24 -8.44
CA ALA A 133 16.45 15.52 -8.17
C ALA A 133 16.00 16.22 -9.46
N GLU A 134 16.85 16.24 -10.50
CA GLU A 134 16.49 16.81 -11.82
C GLU A 134 15.33 16.04 -12.46
N GLY A 135 15.32 14.71 -12.35
CA GLY A 135 14.22 13.88 -12.82
C GLY A 135 12.88 14.16 -12.13
N LEU A 136 12.89 14.66 -10.89
CA LEU A 136 11.69 14.94 -10.09
C LEU A 136 11.16 16.37 -10.21
N GLY A 137 11.90 17.31 -10.81
CA GLY A 137 11.62 18.75 -10.72
C GLY A 137 10.24 19.22 -11.23
N ALA A 138 9.58 18.45 -12.10
CA ALA A 138 8.21 18.72 -12.58
C ALA A 138 7.17 17.69 -12.09
N CYS A 139 7.51 16.87 -11.09
CA CYS A 139 6.64 15.80 -10.62
C CYS A 139 5.31 16.30 -10.07
N CYS A 140 4.34 15.38 -10.10
CA CYS A 140 3.26 15.36 -9.12
C CYS A 140 2.25 16.52 -9.32
N THR A 141 2.31 17.12 -10.49
CA THR A 141 1.32 18.04 -11.06
C THR A 141 0.20 17.25 -11.74
N ASN A 142 -0.94 17.90 -11.98
CA ASN A 142 -2.12 17.33 -12.65
C ASN A 142 -2.75 16.12 -11.89
N ALA A 143 -3.14 16.30 -10.63
CA ALA A 143 -3.87 15.28 -9.88
C ALA A 143 -5.37 15.17 -10.25
N GLU A 144 -5.94 16.15 -10.98
CA GLU A 144 -7.35 16.19 -11.35
C GLU A 144 -7.69 15.21 -12.51
N MET A 145 -7.66 13.90 -12.22
CA MET A 145 -7.91 12.83 -13.21
C MET A 145 -9.39 12.58 -13.53
N VAL A 146 -10.32 13.16 -12.77
CA VAL A 146 -11.77 12.90 -12.83
C VAL A 146 -12.52 14.22 -13.03
N PRO A 147 -13.56 14.30 -13.88
CA PRO A 147 -14.33 15.53 -14.06
C PRO A 147 -14.89 16.10 -12.74
N ARG A 148 -14.73 17.41 -12.53
CA ARG A 148 -15.10 18.10 -11.28
C ARG A 148 -16.55 17.87 -10.82
N TRP A 149 -17.49 17.66 -11.73
CA TRP A 149 -18.89 17.37 -11.39
C TRP A 149 -19.05 15.99 -10.72
N MET A 150 -18.27 15.00 -11.15
CA MET A 150 -18.31 13.63 -10.64
C MET A 150 -17.66 13.56 -9.26
N VAL A 151 -16.59 14.35 -9.05
CA VAL A 151 -15.97 14.54 -7.74
C VAL A 151 -16.96 15.16 -6.75
N ARG A 152 -17.64 16.26 -7.11
CA ARG A 152 -18.68 16.87 -6.25
C ARG A 152 -19.83 15.91 -5.91
N ALA A 153 -20.26 15.07 -6.86
CA ALA A 153 -21.29 14.06 -6.60
C ALA A 153 -20.81 12.93 -5.66
N ALA A 154 -19.53 12.55 -5.76
CA ALA A 154 -18.90 11.60 -4.86
C ALA A 154 -18.71 12.19 -3.45
N GLU A 155 -18.32 13.47 -3.33
CA GLU A 155 -18.15 14.19 -2.05
C GLU A 155 -19.45 14.23 -1.22
N GLN A 156 -20.60 14.45 -1.87
CA GLN A 156 -21.93 14.39 -1.23
C GLN A 156 -22.24 13.03 -0.59
N ASN A 157 -21.52 11.97 -1.00
CA ASN A 157 -21.69 10.60 -0.53
C ASN A 157 -20.34 10.01 -0.04
N ALA A 158 -19.39 10.86 0.39
CA ALA A 158 -17.97 10.51 0.50
C ALA A 158 -17.70 9.26 1.35
N VAL A 159 -18.40 9.12 2.48
CA VAL A 159 -18.31 7.94 3.37
C VAL A 159 -18.70 6.66 2.64
N ALA A 160 -19.87 6.66 1.96
CA ALA A 160 -20.39 5.49 1.26
C ALA A 160 -19.54 5.12 0.04
N VAL A 161 -19.15 6.13 -0.76
CA VAL A 161 -18.28 5.93 -1.93
C VAL A 161 -16.91 5.39 -1.50
N SER A 162 -16.28 5.98 -0.49
CA SER A 162 -14.97 5.56 -0.01
C SER A 162 -14.98 4.17 0.60
N THR A 163 -16.01 3.86 1.41
CA THR A 163 -16.21 2.51 1.97
C THR A 163 -16.35 1.48 0.86
N LEU A 164 -17.15 1.79 -0.18
CA LEU A 164 -17.34 0.93 -1.33
C LEU A 164 -16.02 0.69 -2.07
N VAL A 165 -15.31 1.73 -2.51
CA VAL A 165 -14.07 1.56 -3.29
C VAL A 165 -12.93 0.94 -2.47
N HIS A 166 -12.94 1.09 -1.14
CA HIS A 166 -11.99 0.40 -0.26
C HIS A 166 -12.29 -1.10 -0.08
N SER A 167 -13.58 -1.47 -0.06
CA SER A 167 -14.03 -2.85 0.06
C SER A 167 -13.76 -3.70 -1.19
N VAL A 168 -13.73 -3.08 -2.37
CA VAL A 168 -13.50 -3.77 -3.65
C VAL A 168 -12.02 -4.14 -3.81
N VAL A 169 -11.73 -5.42 -3.57
CA VAL A 169 -10.43 -6.06 -3.86
C VAL A 169 -10.42 -6.55 -5.31
N LEU A 170 -9.55 -5.96 -6.13
CA LEU A 170 -9.34 -6.33 -7.54
C LEU A 170 -8.40 -7.53 -7.67
N ARG A 171 -7.41 -7.63 -6.77
CA ARG A 171 -6.48 -8.76 -6.64
C ARG A 171 -5.79 -8.71 -5.26
N PRO A 172 -5.17 -9.82 -4.81
CA PRO A 172 -4.26 -9.77 -3.66
C PRO A 172 -3.11 -8.76 -3.87
N SER A 173 -2.71 -8.11 -2.79
CA SER A 173 -1.54 -7.23 -2.73
C SER A 173 -0.25 -8.05 -2.76
N ARG A 174 0.77 -7.59 -3.49
CA ARG A 174 1.94 -8.42 -3.82
C ARG A 174 2.90 -8.69 -2.66
N LEU A 175 2.90 -7.88 -1.61
CA LEU A 175 3.65 -8.13 -0.37
C LEU A 175 2.84 -8.88 0.69
N ALA A 176 1.54 -9.06 0.51
CA ALA A 176 0.70 -9.81 1.44
C ALA A 176 1.20 -11.26 1.56
N GLY A 177 1.41 -11.74 2.79
CA GLY A 177 1.95 -13.08 3.06
C GLY A 177 3.43 -13.28 2.69
N ARG A 178 4.16 -12.24 2.26
CA ARG A 178 5.60 -12.34 1.96
C ARG A 178 6.43 -12.10 3.24
N ASP A 179 6.46 -13.10 4.11
CA ASP A 179 7.09 -13.00 5.45
C ASP A 179 8.55 -12.52 5.42
N ALA A 180 9.38 -13.03 4.50
CA ALA A 180 10.76 -12.57 4.32
C ALA A 180 10.86 -11.08 3.91
N ALA A 181 9.89 -10.55 3.16
CA ALA A 181 9.84 -9.13 2.82
C ALA A 181 9.47 -8.28 4.05
N ARG A 182 8.53 -8.80 4.87
CA ARG A 182 8.10 -8.19 6.13
C ARG A 182 9.26 -8.12 7.11
N GLU A 183 9.99 -9.21 7.31
CA GLU A 183 11.19 -9.25 8.16
C GLU A 183 12.30 -8.30 7.66
N ALA A 184 12.57 -8.27 6.35
CA ALA A 184 13.59 -7.39 5.77
C ALA A 184 13.25 -5.89 5.94
N VAL A 185 11.98 -5.51 5.90
CA VAL A 185 11.52 -4.15 6.18
C VAL A 185 11.56 -3.87 7.69
N LEU A 186 10.89 -4.68 8.52
CA LEU A 186 10.82 -4.48 9.98
C LEU A 186 12.22 -4.44 10.62
N GLY A 187 13.17 -5.24 10.13
CA GLY A 187 14.56 -5.30 10.61
C GLY A 187 15.41 -4.05 10.33
N VAL A 188 14.91 -3.07 9.56
CA VAL A 188 15.57 -1.77 9.36
C VAL A 188 14.78 -0.58 9.90
N LEU A 189 13.54 -0.77 10.35
CA LEU A 189 12.69 0.30 10.88
C LEU A 189 13.21 0.84 12.22
N GLN A 190 13.00 2.14 12.44
CA GLN A 190 13.22 2.85 13.70
C GLN A 190 11.96 3.63 14.08
N PRO A 191 11.69 3.87 15.38
CA PRO A 191 10.57 4.69 15.82
C PRO A 191 10.45 6.00 15.06
N LEU A 192 9.23 6.28 14.61
CA LEU A 192 8.79 7.37 13.73
C LEU A 192 9.25 7.31 12.26
N ASP A 193 9.76 6.18 11.77
CA ASP A 193 9.82 5.94 10.33
C ASP A 193 8.43 5.99 9.70
N ILE A 194 8.35 6.57 8.51
CA ILE A 194 7.13 6.66 7.70
C ILE A 194 7.21 5.61 6.60
N LEU A 195 6.14 4.84 6.43
CA LEU A 195 5.99 3.88 5.33
C LEU A 195 5.00 4.46 4.33
N ALA A 196 5.48 4.86 3.16
CA ALA A 196 4.63 5.18 2.02
C ALA A 196 4.32 3.89 1.25
N THR A 197 3.05 3.61 0.98
CA THR A 197 2.58 2.30 0.50
C THR A 197 1.74 2.38 -0.77
N ARG A 198 1.94 1.41 -1.68
CA ARG A 198 1.16 1.25 -2.92
C ARG A 198 0.06 0.23 -2.69
N ILE A 199 -1.21 0.64 -2.60
CA ILE A 199 -2.34 -0.30 -2.39
C ILE A 199 -3.02 -0.62 -3.74
N GLY A 200 -2.25 -1.14 -4.71
CA GLY A 200 -2.75 -1.42 -6.06
C GLY A 200 -3.61 -2.69 -6.19
N GLY A 201 -3.84 -3.42 -5.09
CA GLY A 201 -4.78 -4.56 -5.05
C GLY A 201 -6.25 -4.16 -4.90
N ARG A 202 -6.54 -2.92 -4.49
CA ARG A 202 -7.90 -2.40 -4.21
C ARG A 202 -8.30 -1.31 -5.19
N LEU A 203 -9.61 -1.13 -5.40
CA LEU A 203 -10.14 -0.07 -6.27
C LEU A 203 -9.79 1.33 -5.74
N SER A 204 -9.84 1.56 -4.43
CA SER A 204 -9.43 2.84 -3.82
C SER A 204 -8.01 3.25 -4.25
N GLY A 205 -7.06 2.32 -4.25
CA GLY A 205 -5.69 2.57 -4.70
C GLY A 205 -5.50 2.62 -6.23
N GLN A 206 -6.57 2.52 -7.03
CA GLN A 206 -6.53 2.91 -8.45
C GLN A 206 -7.11 4.31 -8.70
N LEU A 207 -7.77 4.90 -7.69
CA LEU A 207 -8.46 6.20 -7.78
C LEU A 207 -7.69 7.32 -7.06
N VAL A 208 -6.91 7.00 -6.02
CA VAL A 208 -5.99 7.96 -5.39
C VAL A 208 -4.84 8.27 -6.37
N PRO A 209 -4.55 9.56 -6.67
CA PRO A 209 -3.52 9.95 -7.63
C PRO A 209 -2.10 9.67 -7.12
N GLY A 210 -1.18 9.41 -8.05
CA GLY A 210 0.23 9.12 -7.77
C GLY A 210 0.56 7.63 -7.68
N TYR A 211 1.80 7.33 -7.30
CA TYR A 211 2.27 5.95 -7.11
C TYR A 211 1.94 5.43 -5.72
N PHE A 212 2.37 6.10 -4.65
CA PHE A 212 1.91 5.79 -3.30
C PHE A 212 0.51 6.34 -3.07
N THR A 213 -0.31 5.55 -2.38
CA THR A 213 -1.75 5.84 -2.18
C THR A 213 -2.15 5.87 -0.71
N HIS A 214 -1.21 5.64 0.19
CA HIS A 214 -1.41 5.60 1.64
C HIS A 214 -0.08 5.75 2.38
N VAL A 215 -0.10 6.24 3.62
CA VAL A 215 1.07 6.33 4.51
C VAL A 215 0.75 5.86 5.92
N ALA A 216 1.74 5.29 6.61
CA ALA A 216 1.65 4.89 8.02
C ALA A 216 2.90 5.32 8.80
N ILE A 217 2.74 5.69 10.07
CA ILE A 217 3.85 6.00 11.00
C ILE A 217 4.17 4.75 11.81
N TYR A 218 5.42 4.30 11.80
CA TYR A 218 5.88 3.22 12.67
C TYR A 218 6.23 3.75 14.06
N LEU A 219 5.51 3.30 15.10
CA LEU A 219 5.84 3.62 16.49
C LEU A 219 7.09 2.90 16.96
N GLY A 220 7.24 1.63 16.55
CA GLY A 220 8.25 0.71 17.07
C GLY A 220 7.71 -0.28 18.10
N THR A 221 8.42 -1.39 18.22
CA THR A 221 8.20 -2.41 19.27
C THR A 221 8.60 -1.88 20.65
N GLU A 222 8.13 -2.52 21.73
CA GLU A 222 8.54 -2.16 23.10
C GLU A 222 10.08 -2.06 23.28
N PRO A 223 10.92 -3.00 22.79
CA PRO A 223 12.38 -2.86 22.83
C PRO A 223 12.93 -1.62 22.12
N GLN A 224 12.42 -1.27 20.92
CA GLN A 224 12.84 -0.07 20.20
C GLN A 224 12.40 1.22 20.91
N LEU A 225 11.17 1.25 21.44
CA LEU A 225 10.65 2.38 22.22
C LEU A 225 11.42 2.56 23.54
N ARG A 226 11.84 1.48 24.19
CA ARG A 226 12.71 1.52 25.38
C ARG A 226 14.10 2.06 25.01
N ALA A 227 14.72 1.54 23.95
CA ALA A 227 16.03 2.00 23.48
C ALA A 227 16.02 3.48 23.02
N ALA A 228 14.89 3.98 22.50
CA ALA A 228 14.70 5.39 22.14
C ALA A 228 14.35 6.30 23.33
N GLY A 229 14.22 5.78 24.56
CA GLY A 229 13.79 6.56 25.72
C GLY A 229 12.35 7.08 25.62
N LEU A 230 11.52 6.42 24.80
CA LEU A 230 10.12 6.78 24.52
C LEU A 230 9.11 5.92 25.30
N TRP A 231 9.45 4.69 25.71
CA TRP A 231 8.47 3.76 26.32
C TRP A 231 7.76 4.29 27.58
N ALA A 232 8.43 5.15 28.34
CA ALA A 232 7.87 5.79 29.54
C ALA A 232 6.92 6.97 29.21
N HIS A 233 6.78 7.38 27.95
CA HIS A 233 5.96 8.52 27.55
C HIS A 233 4.48 8.31 27.94
N PRO A 234 3.80 9.30 28.57
CA PRO A 234 2.42 9.13 29.04
C PRO A 234 1.43 8.71 27.94
N ALA A 235 1.54 9.29 26.75
CA ALA A 235 0.68 8.98 25.59
C ALA A 235 0.70 7.50 25.16
N LEU A 236 1.76 6.73 25.48
CA LEU A 236 1.79 5.29 25.21
C LEU A 236 0.93 4.48 26.18
N GLY A 237 0.55 5.04 27.33
CA GLY A 237 -0.15 4.36 28.42
C GLY A 237 -1.33 3.50 27.97
N PRO A 238 -2.32 4.05 27.24
CA PRO A 238 -3.47 3.30 26.73
C PRO A 238 -3.13 2.21 25.69
N TYR A 239 -1.96 2.31 25.05
CA TYR A 239 -1.61 1.55 23.84
C TYR A 239 -0.45 0.55 24.03
N ARG A 240 0.07 0.39 25.26
CA ARG A 240 1.21 -0.50 25.52
C ARG A 240 0.91 -1.96 25.13
N ASP A 241 -0.30 -2.42 25.39
CA ASP A 241 -0.70 -3.79 25.10
C ASP A 241 -1.05 -4.01 23.62
N ASP A 242 -1.53 -2.98 22.91
CA ASP A 242 -1.59 -2.98 21.44
C ASP A 242 -0.21 -3.17 20.80
N ILE A 243 0.78 -2.41 21.27
CA ILE A 243 2.15 -2.46 20.76
C ILE A 243 2.79 -3.82 21.03
N ARG A 244 2.56 -4.41 22.21
CA ARG A 244 2.97 -5.78 22.56
C ARG A 244 2.29 -6.83 21.69
N ALA A 245 1.01 -6.63 21.37
CA ALA A 245 0.25 -7.46 20.43
C ALA A 245 0.60 -7.20 18.94
N GLY A 246 1.68 -6.46 18.66
CA GLY A 246 2.18 -6.23 17.30
C GLY A 246 1.46 -5.13 16.51
N ARG A 247 0.60 -4.34 17.16
CA ARG A 247 -0.05 -3.16 16.57
C ARG A 247 0.81 -1.92 16.84
N PHE A 248 1.88 -1.76 16.07
CA PHE A 248 2.93 -0.74 16.27
C PHE A 248 3.07 0.23 15.09
N PHE A 249 2.05 0.33 14.23
CA PHE A 249 1.89 1.44 13.29
C PHE A 249 0.71 2.31 13.71
N VAL A 250 0.73 3.61 13.39
CA VAL A 250 -0.45 4.47 13.39
C VAL A 250 -0.74 4.88 11.95
N GLU A 251 -1.99 4.75 11.54
CA GLU A 251 -2.47 5.14 10.22
C GLU A 251 -3.91 5.64 10.30
N ALA A 252 -4.29 6.52 9.37
CA ALA A 252 -5.68 6.88 9.13
C ALA A 252 -6.21 6.01 7.99
N MET A 253 -7.28 5.25 8.25
CA MET A 253 -7.93 4.36 7.29
C MET A 253 -9.44 4.68 7.26
N PRO A 254 -10.21 4.17 6.26
CA PRO A 254 -11.66 4.39 6.14
C PRO A 254 -12.51 3.91 7.34
N ASP A 255 -12.44 4.67 8.42
CA ASP A 255 -13.28 4.69 9.62
C ASP A 255 -12.70 5.74 10.59
N ARG A 256 -11.42 5.60 10.95
CA ARG A 256 -10.70 6.41 11.93
C ARG A 256 -9.17 6.25 11.82
N VAL A 257 -8.44 7.11 12.53
CA VAL A 257 -7.05 6.87 12.90
C VAL A 257 -6.98 5.70 13.89
N ARG A 258 -6.11 4.73 13.62
CA ARG A 258 -5.99 3.50 14.43
C ARG A 258 -4.56 3.02 14.59
N LEU A 259 -4.33 2.19 15.61
CA LEU A 259 -3.14 1.34 15.66
C LEU A 259 -3.33 0.16 14.68
N ALA A 260 -2.28 -0.14 13.91
CA ALA A 260 -2.27 -1.14 12.86
C ALA A 260 -1.11 -2.12 13.02
N SER A 261 -1.32 -3.35 12.54
CA SER A 261 -0.34 -4.41 12.58
C SER A 261 0.57 -4.41 11.36
N ALA A 262 1.69 -5.14 11.44
CA ALA A 262 2.52 -5.41 10.26
C ALA A 262 1.83 -6.32 9.21
N ARG A 263 0.66 -6.89 9.49
CA ARG A 263 -0.17 -7.55 8.46
C ARG A 263 -0.93 -6.52 7.64
N ASP A 264 -1.45 -5.48 8.30
CA ASP A 264 -2.31 -4.47 7.68
C ASP A 264 -1.50 -3.62 6.68
N VAL A 265 -0.38 -3.05 7.12
CA VAL A 265 0.48 -2.17 6.29
C VAL A 265 1.13 -2.92 5.11
N PHE A 266 1.28 -4.25 5.23
CA PHE A 266 1.82 -5.13 4.18
C PHE A 266 0.73 -5.74 3.28
N ASP A 267 -0.55 -5.38 3.45
CA ASP A 267 -1.57 -5.51 2.39
C ASP A 267 -1.35 -4.42 1.31
N SER A 268 -0.14 -4.40 0.77
CA SER A 268 0.34 -3.44 -0.22
C SER A 268 1.25 -4.13 -1.26
N ASP A 269 1.48 -3.46 -2.38
CA ASP A 269 2.33 -3.95 -3.47
C ASP A 269 3.78 -3.46 -3.37
N ALA A 270 4.00 -2.32 -2.71
CA ALA A 270 5.30 -1.72 -2.55
C ALA A 270 5.31 -0.79 -1.33
N ILE A 271 6.47 -0.68 -0.67
CA ILE A 271 6.70 0.12 0.53
C ILE A 271 8.00 0.90 0.35
N ALA A 272 7.96 2.22 0.47
CA ALA A 272 9.14 3.05 0.72
C ALA A 272 9.23 3.40 2.21
N ILE A 273 10.42 3.21 2.78
CA ILE A 273 10.74 3.51 4.17
C ILE A 273 11.43 4.86 4.21
N LEU A 274 10.82 5.84 4.87
CA LEU A 274 11.24 7.23 4.89
C LEU A 274 11.51 7.64 6.33
N ARG A 275 12.77 7.98 6.66
CA ARG A 275 13.15 8.35 8.03
C ARG A 275 13.17 9.86 8.21
N PRO A 276 12.37 10.43 9.12
CA PRO A 276 12.41 11.85 9.42
C PRO A 276 13.65 12.22 10.27
N SER A 277 14.15 13.43 10.09
CA SER A 277 15.28 14.01 10.82
C SER A 277 14.78 14.85 12.01
N LEU A 278 14.36 14.16 13.07
CA LEU A 278 13.79 14.74 14.29
C LEU A 278 14.84 14.80 15.41
N SER A 279 14.90 15.91 16.13
CA SER A 279 15.60 15.99 17.41
C SER A 279 14.71 15.45 18.55
N PRO A 280 15.25 15.13 19.76
CA PRO A 280 14.51 14.41 20.80
C PRO A 280 13.20 15.06 21.27
N GLY A 281 13.13 16.40 21.30
CA GLY A 281 11.91 17.14 21.63
C GLY A 281 10.80 16.93 20.58
N PRO A 282 11.03 17.30 19.31
CA PRO A 282 10.14 16.96 18.19
C PRO A 282 9.80 15.48 18.07
N GLN A 283 10.71 14.56 18.41
CA GLN A 283 10.44 13.12 18.43
C GLN A 283 9.37 12.75 19.46
N ARG A 284 9.45 13.29 20.69
CA ARG A 284 8.42 13.09 21.73
C ARG A 284 7.09 13.73 21.33
N ALA A 285 7.12 14.97 20.82
CA ALA A 285 5.91 15.66 20.36
C ALA A 285 5.22 14.96 19.17
N ALA A 286 5.98 14.34 18.27
CA ALA A 286 5.43 13.56 17.17
C ALA A 286 4.78 12.25 17.64
N LEU A 287 5.37 11.56 18.63
CA LEU A 287 4.76 10.40 19.27
C LEU A 287 3.46 10.78 20.00
N ASP A 288 3.48 11.87 20.75
CA ASP A 288 2.33 12.40 21.50
C ASP A 288 1.15 12.69 20.58
N ARG A 289 1.37 13.47 19.51
CA ARG A 289 0.34 13.79 18.51
C ARG A 289 -0.17 12.57 17.76
N ALA A 290 0.72 11.65 17.36
CA ALA A 290 0.32 10.44 16.65
C ALA A 290 -0.64 9.58 17.47
N LEU A 291 -0.41 9.49 18.79
CA LEU A 291 -1.26 8.72 19.71
C LEU A 291 -2.50 9.51 20.18
N GLY A 292 -2.41 10.85 20.24
CA GLY A 292 -3.54 11.73 20.55
C GLY A 292 -4.53 11.92 19.39
N ASP A 293 -4.11 11.61 18.15
CA ASP A 293 -4.99 11.59 16.99
C ASP A 293 -5.70 10.23 16.79
N VAL A 294 -5.29 9.17 17.49
CA VAL A 294 -5.95 7.84 17.45
C VAL A 294 -7.41 7.94 17.88
N GLY A 295 -8.30 7.33 17.11
CA GLY A 295 -9.75 7.40 17.30
C GLY A 295 -10.44 8.53 16.53
N ARG A 296 -9.70 9.52 16.01
CA ARG A 296 -10.29 10.59 15.19
C ARG A 296 -10.89 10.04 13.89
N PRO A 297 -12.04 10.56 13.42
CA PRO A 297 -12.64 10.18 12.13
C PRO A 297 -11.70 10.36 10.94
N PHE A 298 -11.88 9.54 9.91
CA PHE A 298 -11.13 9.65 8.65
C PHE A 298 -11.66 10.78 7.76
N ASP A 299 -10.76 11.52 7.12
CA ASP A 299 -11.16 12.50 6.10
C ASP A 299 -11.35 11.84 4.72
N TYR A 300 -12.61 11.80 4.28
CA TYR A 300 -13.02 11.23 3.01
C TYR A 300 -12.95 12.21 1.81
N VAL A 301 -12.72 13.51 2.05
CA VAL A 301 -12.61 14.54 1.00
C VAL A 301 -11.19 15.12 0.86
N PHE A 302 -10.28 14.76 1.76
CA PHE A 302 -8.84 15.10 1.75
C PHE A 302 -8.59 16.62 1.71
N ASP A 303 -9.22 17.35 2.62
CA ASP A 303 -9.21 18.80 2.71
C ASP A 303 -8.42 19.28 3.94
N LEU A 304 -7.18 19.75 3.74
CA LEU A 304 -6.28 20.16 4.83
C LEU A 304 -6.81 21.31 5.71
N ARG A 305 -7.94 21.93 5.34
CA ARG A 305 -8.63 22.95 6.14
C ARG A 305 -9.48 22.36 7.26
N ASP A 306 -9.92 21.09 7.14
CA ASP A 306 -10.59 20.41 8.25
C ASP A 306 -9.54 19.84 9.22
N ALA A 307 -9.71 20.13 10.50
CA ALA A 307 -8.89 19.62 11.59
C ALA A 307 -9.65 18.64 12.50
N THR A 308 -10.89 18.29 12.14
CA THR A 308 -11.78 17.37 12.87
C THR A 308 -11.66 15.94 12.34
N HIS A 309 -11.61 15.77 11.03
CA HIS A 309 -11.24 14.54 10.35
C HIS A 309 -9.74 14.52 10.03
N ILE A 310 -9.18 13.34 9.75
CA ILE A 310 -7.76 13.16 9.40
C ILE A 310 -7.60 12.13 8.28
N SER A 311 -6.97 12.52 7.17
CA SER A 311 -6.45 11.60 6.15
C SER A 311 -5.06 11.06 6.51
N CYS A 312 -4.60 10.03 5.79
CA CYS A 312 -3.33 9.37 6.09
C CYS A 312 -2.13 10.33 6.03
N THR A 313 -2.13 11.30 5.12
CA THR A 313 -1.07 12.29 4.94
C THR A 313 -1.19 13.44 5.92
N GLU A 314 -2.41 13.91 6.25
CA GLU A 314 -2.62 14.91 7.32
C GLU A 314 -2.05 14.48 8.67
N LEU A 315 -2.14 13.19 8.99
CA LEU A 315 -1.51 12.61 10.18
C LEU A 315 -0.01 12.95 10.23
N LEU A 316 0.71 12.95 9.10
CA LEU A 316 2.12 13.34 9.04
C LEU A 316 2.32 14.84 9.30
N TYR A 317 1.48 15.70 8.72
CA TYR A 317 1.57 17.17 8.87
C TYR A 317 1.32 17.57 10.31
N ARG A 318 0.32 16.95 10.95
CA ARG A 318 -0.04 17.15 12.35
C ARG A 318 1.02 16.62 13.30
N CYS A 319 1.48 15.39 13.09
CA CYS A 319 2.48 14.77 13.98
C CYS A 319 3.85 15.45 13.84
N MET A 320 4.29 15.69 12.62
CA MET A 320 5.65 16.10 12.27
C MET A 320 5.67 17.38 11.39
N PRO A 321 5.14 18.52 11.87
CA PRO A 321 5.03 19.75 11.07
C PRO A 321 6.40 20.28 10.59
N GLY A 322 7.48 19.96 11.30
CA GLY A 322 8.86 20.27 10.90
C GLY A 322 9.42 19.44 9.74
N LEU A 323 8.61 18.64 9.04
CA LEU A 323 9.04 17.98 7.79
C LEU A 323 8.97 18.88 6.57
N HIS A 324 8.17 19.96 6.62
CA HIS A 324 7.93 20.89 5.51
C HIS A 324 7.48 20.18 4.23
N LEU A 325 6.47 19.30 4.37
CA LEU A 325 5.90 18.56 3.26
C LEU A 325 5.11 19.51 2.32
N PRO A 326 5.22 19.35 0.98
CA PRO A 326 4.49 20.18 0.01
C PRO A 326 2.98 20.01 0.05
N GLU A 327 2.27 21.12 0.24
CA GLU A 327 0.82 21.22 0.02
C GLU A 327 0.52 21.42 -1.47
N ARG A 328 -0.52 20.75 -1.98
CA ARG A 328 -0.99 20.89 -3.37
C ARG A 328 -2.44 21.34 -3.39
N VAL A 329 -2.84 22.09 -4.42
CA VAL A 329 -4.27 22.38 -4.67
C VAL A 329 -4.79 21.39 -5.70
N ILE A 330 -5.81 20.62 -5.32
CA ILE A 330 -6.46 19.61 -6.16
C ILE A 330 -7.98 19.80 -6.02
N TYR A 331 -8.72 19.90 -7.12
CA TYR A 331 -10.16 20.19 -7.12
C TYR A 331 -10.56 21.46 -6.34
N GLY A 332 -9.64 22.43 -6.24
CA GLY A 332 -9.86 23.70 -5.55
C GLY A 332 -9.75 23.66 -4.02
N ARG A 333 -9.25 22.56 -3.44
CA ARG A 333 -8.93 22.45 -2.01
C ARG A 333 -7.45 22.11 -1.79
N PRO A 334 -6.85 22.49 -0.64
CA PRO A 334 -5.51 22.05 -0.27
C PRO A 334 -5.52 20.57 0.12
N VAL A 335 -4.55 19.82 -0.39
CA VAL A 335 -4.40 18.36 -0.25
C VAL A 335 -2.93 18.01 -0.06
N ALA A 336 -2.65 17.04 0.81
CA ALA A 336 -1.32 16.44 0.95
C ALA A 336 -1.28 15.07 0.26
N VAL A 337 -0.37 14.86 -0.70
CA VAL A 337 -0.32 13.62 -1.49
C VAL A 337 0.77 12.67 -0.99
N PRO A 338 0.54 11.34 -0.87
CA PRO A 338 1.53 10.40 -0.33
C PRO A 338 2.89 10.39 -1.05
N ASP A 339 2.90 10.64 -2.36
CA ASP A 339 4.13 10.70 -3.15
C ASP A 339 5.05 11.87 -2.77
N ASP A 340 4.51 13.00 -2.29
CA ASP A 340 5.33 14.15 -1.89
C ASP A 340 6.27 13.82 -0.72
N VAL A 341 5.84 12.92 0.17
CA VAL A 341 6.67 12.41 1.28
C VAL A 341 7.87 11.62 0.74
N ALA A 342 7.69 10.89 -0.37
CA ALA A 342 8.75 10.12 -1.02
C ALA A 342 9.63 11.00 -1.92
N VAL A 343 9.06 11.97 -2.63
CA VAL A 343 9.78 12.93 -3.49
C VAL A 343 10.73 13.78 -2.68
N THR A 344 10.24 14.39 -1.59
CA THR A 344 11.08 15.21 -0.69
C THR A 344 12.25 14.44 -0.04
N ALA A 345 12.12 13.12 0.09
CA ALA A 345 13.17 12.21 0.59
C ALA A 345 14.14 11.73 -0.50
N LEU A 346 13.80 11.91 -1.78
CA LEU A 346 14.56 11.51 -2.97
C LEU A 346 15.36 12.67 -3.56
N ASP A 347 14.77 13.87 -3.64
CA ASP A 347 15.44 15.10 -4.10
C ASP A 347 16.25 15.79 -2.99
N GLY A 348 15.96 15.51 -1.72
CA GLY A 348 16.65 16.08 -0.56
C GLY A 348 16.12 17.45 -0.13
N SER A 349 14.98 17.89 -0.66
CA SER A 349 14.31 19.16 -0.29
C SER A 349 13.67 19.12 1.11
N GLY A 350 13.23 17.94 1.56
CA GLY A 350 12.57 17.76 2.85
C GLY A 350 13.51 17.35 3.98
N ARG A 351 12.94 17.25 5.19
CA ARG A 351 13.63 16.72 6.37
C ARG A 351 13.47 15.20 6.56
N THR A 352 13.28 14.48 5.47
CA THR A 352 13.14 13.01 5.38
C THR A 352 14.28 12.42 4.55
N ARG A 353 14.59 11.12 4.73
CA ARG A 353 15.53 10.40 3.87
C ARG A 353 15.04 8.99 3.56
N LEU A 354 15.21 8.54 2.32
CA LEU A 354 14.90 7.17 1.92
C LEU A 354 15.86 6.17 2.60
N ILE A 355 15.31 5.20 3.34
CA ILE A 355 16.05 4.08 3.95
C ILE A 355 16.09 2.88 3.01
N GLY A 356 14.98 2.63 2.31
CA GLY A 356 14.85 1.52 1.37
C GLY A 356 13.50 1.56 0.66
N PHE A 357 13.43 0.89 -0.49
CA PHE A 357 12.21 0.71 -1.27
C PHE A 357 12.08 -0.77 -1.58
N VAL A 358 10.94 -1.37 -1.23
CA VAL A 358 10.63 -2.79 -1.43
C VAL A 358 9.41 -2.89 -2.33
N GLU A 359 9.50 -3.74 -3.36
CA GLU A 359 8.45 -3.95 -4.36
C GLU A 359 8.11 -5.44 -4.44
N GLY A 360 6.81 -5.76 -4.36
CA GLY A 360 6.25 -7.08 -4.59
C GLY A 360 6.10 -7.36 -6.08
N LEU A 361 6.41 -8.59 -6.46
CA LEU A 361 6.45 -9.10 -7.83
C LEU A 361 5.53 -10.32 -7.94
N PRO A 362 5.13 -10.75 -9.16
CA PRO A 362 4.36 -11.98 -9.33
C PRO A 362 5.02 -13.17 -8.61
N ASP A 363 6.32 -13.36 -8.87
CA ASP A 363 7.07 -14.54 -8.40
C ASP A 363 7.88 -14.29 -7.12
N GLY A 364 7.67 -13.17 -6.42
CA GLY A 364 8.42 -12.86 -5.19
C GLY A 364 8.37 -11.39 -4.79
N TRP A 365 9.52 -10.86 -4.35
CA TRP A 365 9.69 -9.47 -3.94
C TRP A 365 11.16 -9.06 -4.13
N ALA A 366 11.44 -7.76 -4.12
CA ALA A 366 12.81 -7.27 -4.20
C ALA A 366 13.00 -5.90 -3.54
N VAL A 367 14.21 -5.66 -3.02
CA VAL A 367 14.70 -4.32 -2.71
C VAL A 367 15.09 -3.62 -4.01
N ARG A 368 14.65 -2.38 -4.18
CA ARG A 368 14.84 -1.57 -5.39
C ARG A 368 15.78 -0.39 -5.14
N ARG A 369 16.45 0.05 -6.20
CA ARG A 369 17.30 1.26 -6.16
C ARG A 369 16.42 2.52 -6.20
N PRO A 370 16.86 3.66 -5.61
CA PRO A 370 16.10 4.91 -5.63
C PRO A 370 15.62 5.35 -7.02
N GLY A 371 16.46 5.26 -8.06
CA GLY A 371 16.03 5.60 -9.44
C GLY A 371 14.88 4.75 -10.00
N ILE A 372 14.67 3.51 -9.51
CA ILE A 372 13.47 2.73 -9.85
C ILE A 372 12.23 3.32 -9.17
N LEU A 373 12.35 3.77 -7.91
CA LEU A 373 11.25 4.47 -7.23
C LEU A 373 10.90 5.76 -7.95
N THR A 374 11.90 6.58 -8.29
CA THR A 374 11.72 7.81 -9.05
C THR A 374 11.01 7.55 -10.38
N ALA A 375 11.42 6.52 -11.13
CA ALA A 375 10.73 6.12 -12.36
C ALA A 375 9.28 5.64 -12.12
N ARG A 376 8.98 4.94 -11.00
CA ARG A 376 7.61 4.54 -10.64
C ARG A 376 6.72 5.75 -10.39
N ILE A 377 7.19 6.70 -9.58
CA ILE A 377 6.49 7.96 -9.27
C ILE A 377 6.22 8.73 -10.56
N LEU A 378 7.26 9.03 -11.35
CA LEU A 378 7.10 9.81 -12.58
C LEU A 378 6.17 9.17 -13.62
N ASN A 379 6.12 7.83 -13.69
CA ASN A 379 5.18 7.13 -14.56
C ASN A 379 3.73 7.23 -14.07
N ALA A 380 3.48 7.18 -12.76
CA ALA A 380 2.13 7.33 -12.21
C ALA A 380 1.55 8.73 -12.53
N TRP A 381 2.36 9.77 -12.42
CA TRP A 381 1.97 11.16 -12.72
C TRP A 381 1.95 11.53 -14.21
N ARG A 382 2.46 10.68 -15.10
CA ARG A 382 2.36 10.89 -16.56
C ARG A 382 0.96 10.59 -17.12
N VAL A 383 0.22 9.68 -16.50
CA VAL A 383 -1.10 9.23 -16.98
C VAL A 383 -2.10 10.38 -17.01
N SER A 384 -1.97 11.34 -16.08
CA SER A 384 -2.84 12.52 -15.96
C SER A 384 -2.60 13.63 -17.01
N ARG A 385 -1.75 13.41 -18.03
CA ARG A 385 -1.61 14.37 -19.15
C ARG A 385 -2.70 14.26 -20.22
N ALA A 386 -3.55 13.25 -20.16
CA ALA A 386 -4.70 13.09 -21.06
C ALA A 386 -5.98 13.70 -20.44
N GLY A 387 -6.16 15.02 -20.54
CA GLY A 387 -7.33 15.66 -19.91
C GLY A 387 -7.44 17.18 -19.97
N GLY A 388 -6.93 17.83 -21.03
CA GLY A 388 -7.35 19.20 -21.35
C GLY A 388 -8.61 19.15 -22.22
N TRP A 389 -9.78 19.30 -21.60
CA TRP A 389 -11.09 19.47 -22.25
C TRP A 389 -11.86 20.59 -21.55
#